data_AF-A0A928DNX2-F1
#
_entry.id   AF-A0A928DNX2-F1
#
_cell.length_a   1.000
_cell.length_b   1.000
_cell.length_c   1.000
_cell.angle_alpha   90.00
_cell.angle_beta   90.00
_cell.angle_gamma   90.00
#
_symmetry.space_group_name_H-M   'P 1'
#
loop_
_entity.id
_entity.type
_entity.pdbx_description
1 polymer ?
#
loop_
_entity_poly.entity_id
_entity_poly.type
_entity_poly.pdbx_seq_one_letter_code
_entity_poly.pdbx_strand_id
1 'polypeptide(L)'
;MADSLYTRMADSPVTSYDLSLRPPAFSEFCGQEKVKERLMLMVEAARIRGDVLDHVLLSGPPGLGKTTLANIIAGAVGHRLHTTSGPQIEKAGDLAGILTNVEKGDVLFIDEIHRLHPAIEEYLYPAMEDFRLDIIIDQGPNARSIQLNLPKFTLVGATTRAGMLTGPLRSRFGLVNRLDYYSADELCQILHRSAGLLDVDLAPAGALAIARRSRGTPRVANALLRWVRDYAQVKADGRITAEVAQAALGMIDIDDDGLDEMDKRLLETIIYKFGGGPVGLSSLAVAVGEDESTIEDVHEPFLIMQGYIKRTPRGREAMPAAYHKLGAMLPGGQTELGL
;
A
#
# COMPACT_ATOMS: atom_id res chain seq x y z
N MET A 1 -15.98 -19.04 4.00
CA MET A 1 -15.21 -18.18 3.08
C MET A 1 -13.84 -18.03 3.71
N ALA A 2 -12.81 -18.55 3.07
CA ALA A 2 -11.45 -18.39 3.56
C ALA A 2 -10.93 -17.12 2.88
N ASP A 3 -10.90 -16.00 3.61
CA ASP A 3 -10.22 -14.81 3.09
C ASP A 3 -8.78 -15.21 2.77
N SER A 4 -8.28 -14.75 1.62
CA SER A 4 -6.87 -14.92 1.27
C SER A 4 -6.00 -14.47 2.44
N LEU A 5 -4.97 -15.27 2.74
CA LEU A 5 -3.98 -14.91 3.75
C LEU A 5 -3.30 -13.58 3.42
N TYR A 6 -3.08 -13.28 2.14
CA TYR A 6 -2.55 -11.99 1.73
C TYR A 6 -3.53 -10.85 1.98
N THR A 7 -4.84 -11.07 1.81
CA THR A 7 -5.88 -10.09 2.23
C THR A 7 -5.80 -9.85 3.72
N ARG A 8 -5.76 -10.91 4.53
CA ARG A 8 -5.63 -10.78 5.99
C ARG A 8 -4.33 -10.07 6.38
N MET A 9 -3.22 -10.37 5.74
CA MET A 9 -1.92 -9.74 6.04
C MET A 9 -1.87 -8.27 5.56
N ALA A 10 -2.57 -7.94 4.49
CA ALA A 10 -2.71 -6.59 3.98
C ALA A 10 -3.60 -5.74 4.90
N ASP A 11 -4.71 -6.29 5.38
CA ASP A 11 -5.75 -5.55 6.11
C ASP A 11 -5.71 -5.72 7.63
N SER A 12 -4.82 -6.58 8.15
CA SER A 12 -4.65 -6.76 9.60
C SER A 12 -4.37 -5.42 10.28
N PRO A 13 -5.04 -5.15 11.43
CA PRO A 13 -4.77 -3.94 12.19
C PRO A 13 -3.30 -3.87 12.57
N VAL A 14 -2.72 -2.69 12.41
CA VAL A 14 -1.31 -2.42 12.73
C VAL A 14 -1.12 -2.65 14.22
N THR A 15 -0.27 -3.61 14.59
CA THR A 15 0.07 -3.87 15.99
C THR A 15 1.13 -2.88 16.49
N SER A 16 1.25 -2.70 17.82
CA SER A 16 2.35 -1.93 18.43
C SER A 16 3.73 -2.43 17.99
N TYR A 17 3.82 -3.73 17.71
CA TYR A 17 5.00 -4.38 17.17
C TYR A 17 5.28 -3.97 15.71
N ASP A 18 4.26 -3.91 14.86
CA ASP A 18 4.40 -3.42 13.49
C ASP A 18 4.87 -1.96 13.44
N LEU A 19 4.55 -1.16 14.45
CA LEU A 19 5.09 0.20 14.59
C LEU A 19 6.59 0.19 14.89
N SER A 20 7.07 -0.71 15.76
CA SER A 20 8.50 -0.81 16.11
C SER A 20 9.38 -1.22 14.93
N LEU A 21 8.82 -1.94 13.96
CA LEU A 21 9.53 -2.33 12.74
C LEU A 21 9.65 -1.18 11.73
N ARG A 22 8.86 -0.11 11.85
CA ARG A 22 8.88 0.98 10.87
C ARG A 22 10.20 1.75 10.96
N PRO A 23 10.82 2.08 9.81
CA PRO A 23 11.99 2.94 9.80
C PRO A 23 11.63 4.34 10.33
N PRO A 24 12.44 4.90 11.25
CA PRO A 24 12.19 6.22 11.84
C PRO A 24 12.68 7.38 10.96
N ALA A 25 13.57 7.12 10.00
CA ALA A 25 14.20 8.15 9.17
C ALA A 25 14.39 7.70 7.71
N PHE A 26 14.64 8.66 6.81
CA PHE A 26 14.90 8.39 5.39
C PHE A 26 16.09 7.45 5.16
N SER A 27 17.14 7.55 6.00
CA SER A 27 18.32 6.69 5.94
C SER A 27 18.03 5.22 6.24
N GLU A 28 16.97 4.93 7.00
CA GLU A 28 16.55 3.57 7.34
C GLU A 28 15.41 3.06 6.44
N PHE A 29 14.82 3.94 5.63
CA PHE A 29 13.81 3.56 4.66
C PHE A 29 14.50 2.92 3.45
N CYS A 30 14.55 1.58 3.43
CA CYS A 30 15.17 0.82 2.33
C CYS A 30 14.33 0.97 1.05
N GLY A 31 14.98 1.07 -0.12
CA GLY A 31 14.32 1.19 -1.42
C GLY A 31 13.65 2.54 -1.66
N GLN A 32 12.89 2.64 -2.76
CA GLN A 32 12.19 3.88 -3.20
C GLN A 32 13.14 5.08 -3.37
N GLU A 33 14.37 4.87 -3.85
CA GLU A 33 15.44 5.88 -3.88
C GLU A 33 15.01 7.21 -4.51
N LYS A 34 14.32 7.16 -5.66
CA LYS A 34 13.81 8.36 -6.35
C LYS A 34 12.81 9.15 -5.49
N VAL A 35 11.93 8.46 -4.76
CA VAL A 35 10.94 9.10 -3.88
C VAL A 35 11.64 9.72 -2.68
N LYS A 36 12.58 8.99 -2.06
CA LYS A 36 13.37 9.50 -0.94
C LYS A 36 14.15 10.74 -1.32
N GLU A 37 14.87 10.72 -2.45
CA GLU A 37 15.67 11.86 -2.92
C GLU A 37 14.83 13.13 -3.08
N ARG A 38 13.66 13.01 -3.73
CA ARG A 38 12.74 14.15 -3.92
C ARG A 38 12.20 14.68 -2.59
N LEU A 39 11.82 13.79 -1.67
CA LEU A 39 11.31 14.17 -0.35
C LEU A 39 12.39 14.84 0.50
N MET A 40 13.60 14.28 0.53
CA MET A 40 14.73 14.85 1.27
C MET A 40 15.11 16.23 0.75
N LEU A 41 15.15 16.41 -0.57
CA LEU A 41 15.41 17.72 -1.19
C LEU A 41 14.37 18.77 -0.75
N MET A 42 13.09 18.41 -0.73
CA MET A 42 12.03 19.35 -0.33
C MET A 42 12.06 19.68 1.16
N VAL A 43 12.30 18.69 2.02
CA VAL A 43 12.46 18.91 3.47
C VAL A 43 13.63 19.86 3.71
N GLU A 44 14.77 19.64 3.05
CA GLU A 44 15.93 20.50 3.17
C GLU A 44 15.65 21.92 2.66
N ALA A 45 14.98 22.05 1.52
CA ALA A 45 14.62 23.35 0.96
C ALA A 45 13.67 24.13 1.87
N ALA A 46 12.68 23.48 2.49
CA ALA A 46 11.78 24.10 3.46
C ALA A 46 12.54 24.58 4.70
N ARG A 47 13.46 23.73 5.21
CA ARG A 47 14.33 24.04 6.34
C ARG A 47 15.20 25.27 6.09
N ILE A 48 15.86 25.34 4.93
CA ILE A 48 16.72 26.49 4.55
C ILE A 48 15.90 27.79 4.49
N ARG A 49 14.65 27.72 4.01
CA ARG A 49 13.75 28.89 3.95
C ARG A 49 13.18 29.29 5.31
N GLY A 50 13.20 28.40 6.31
CA GLY A 50 12.49 28.59 7.57
C GLY A 50 10.97 28.66 7.39
N ASP A 51 10.43 27.97 6.38
CA ASP A 51 8.99 27.90 6.10
C ASP A 51 8.48 26.45 6.16
N VAL A 52 7.17 26.28 6.12
CA VAL A 52 6.51 24.97 6.16
C VAL A 52 6.73 24.20 4.85
N LEU A 53 6.79 22.87 4.95
CA LEU A 53 6.93 21.98 3.80
C LEU A 53 5.65 22.03 2.93
N ASP A 54 5.80 22.10 1.61
CA ASP A 54 4.66 22.05 0.70
C ASP A 54 3.90 20.73 0.83
N HIS A 55 2.61 20.74 0.48
CA HIS A 55 1.77 19.55 0.55
C HIS A 55 2.27 18.41 -0.34
N VAL A 56 2.22 17.18 0.19
CA VAL A 56 2.74 15.97 -0.47
C VAL A 56 1.62 14.96 -0.73
N LEU A 57 1.54 14.43 -1.94
CA LEU A 57 0.69 13.30 -2.29
C LEU A 57 1.54 12.03 -2.46
N LEU A 58 1.25 11.01 -1.67
CA LEU A 58 1.83 9.68 -1.76
C LEU A 58 0.81 8.73 -2.40
N SER A 59 1.14 8.18 -3.55
CA SER A 59 0.28 7.24 -4.27
C SER A 59 0.96 5.88 -4.43
N GLY A 60 0.17 4.82 -4.50
CA GLY A 60 0.66 3.48 -4.81
C GLY A 60 -0.07 2.39 -4.02
N PRO A 61 0.13 1.12 -4.39
CA PRO A 61 -0.49 -0.04 -3.74
C PRO A 61 -0.44 -0.04 -2.20
N PRO A 62 -1.36 -0.75 -1.53
CA PRO A 62 -1.31 -0.92 -0.07
C PRO A 62 0.00 -1.60 0.36
N GLY A 63 0.43 -1.35 1.60
CA GLY A 63 1.60 -2.02 2.17
C GLY A 63 2.98 -1.53 1.72
N LEU A 64 3.09 -0.56 0.80
CA LEU A 64 4.37 -0.03 0.30
C LEU A 64 5.09 0.98 1.22
N GLY A 65 4.46 1.41 2.31
CA GLY A 65 5.08 2.32 3.29
C GLY A 65 4.64 3.79 3.23
N LYS A 66 3.49 4.11 2.63
CA LYS A 66 2.95 5.50 2.57
C LYS A 66 2.83 6.14 3.96
N THR A 67 2.16 5.46 4.90
CA THR A 67 2.03 5.93 6.30
C THR A 67 3.39 6.06 6.99
N THR A 68 4.34 5.16 6.70
CA THR A 68 5.70 5.22 7.23
C THR A 68 6.44 6.46 6.72
N LEU A 69 6.35 6.78 5.42
CA LEU A 69 6.93 8.00 4.87
C LEU A 69 6.31 9.26 5.47
N ALA A 70 5.00 9.28 5.73
CA ALA A 70 4.37 10.42 6.42
C ALA A 70 4.97 10.66 7.83
N ASN A 71 5.23 9.57 8.58
CA ASN A 71 5.92 9.65 9.88
C ASN A 71 7.36 10.17 9.74
N ILE A 72 8.10 9.65 8.74
CA ILE A 72 9.47 10.10 8.47
C ILE A 72 9.50 11.58 8.08
N ILE A 73 8.56 12.03 7.25
CA ILE A 73 8.45 13.44 6.84
C ILE A 73 8.24 14.32 8.09
N ALA A 74 7.28 13.98 8.95
CA ALA A 74 7.00 14.72 10.18
C ALA A 74 8.23 14.79 11.10
N GLY A 75 8.92 13.65 11.30
CA GLY A 75 10.16 13.60 12.06
C GLY A 75 11.29 14.44 11.44
N ALA A 76 11.41 14.45 10.11
CA ALA A 76 12.45 15.19 9.40
C ALA A 76 12.23 16.71 9.41
N VAL A 77 10.97 17.17 9.42
CA VAL A 77 10.65 18.59 9.62
C VAL A 77 10.61 18.99 11.09
N GLY A 78 10.66 18.03 12.02
CA GLY A 78 10.68 18.28 13.47
C GLY A 78 9.33 18.67 14.06
N HIS A 79 8.22 18.27 13.44
CA HIS A 79 6.87 18.64 13.86
C HIS A 79 5.97 17.42 14.10
N ARG A 80 4.79 17.64 14.69
CA ARG A 80 3.88 16.57 15.06
C ARG A 80 3.14 16.03 13.84
N LEU A 81 2.95 14.70 13.81
CA LEU A 81 2.05 14.04 12.87
C LEU A 81 0.64 13.91 13.45
N HIS A 82 -0.35 14.44 12.75
CA HIS A 82 -1.78 14.20 12.98
C HIS A 82 -2.27 13.22 11.92
N THR A 83 -2.86 12.10 12.31
CA THR A 83 -3.28 11.03 11.40
C THR A 83 -4.80 10.89 11.40
N THR A 84 -5.38 10.81 10.20
CA THR A 84 -6.80 10.52 9.96
C THR A 84 -6.94 9.74 8.64
N SER A 85 -8.14 9.34 8.27
CA SER A 85 -8.44 8.79 6.94
C SER A 85 -9.63 9.51 6.30
N GLY A 86 -9.68 9.49 4.97
CA GLY A 86 -10.79 10.05 4.19
C GLY A 86 -12.16 9.57 4.69
N PRO A 87 -12.39 8.26 4.89
CA PRO A 87 -13.65 7.73 5.41
C PRO A 87 -14.02 8.20 6.83
N GLN A 88 -13.05 8.62 7.65
CA GLN A 88 -13.32 9.13 9.01
C GLN A 88 -13.84 10.57 9.01
N ILE A 89 -13.77 11.28 7.88
CA ILE A 89 -14.19 12.67 7.77
C ILE A 89 -15.52 12.72 7.02
N GLU A 90 -16.62 12.63 7.76
CA GLU A 90 -17.97 12.51 7.20
C GLU A 90 -18.63 13.88 7.00
N LYS A 91 -18.30 14.86 7.85
CA LYS A 91 -18.88 16.21 7.85
C LYS A 91 -17.82 17.29 8.04
N ALA A 92 -18.16 18.52 7.67
CA ALA A 92 -17.25 19.68 7.76
C ALA A 92 -16.72 19.90 9.19
N GLY A 93 -17.53 19.60 10.21
CA GLY A 93 -17.13 19.69 11.62
C GLY A 93 -16.01 18.72 12.01
N ASP A 94 -15.92 17.54 11.38
CA ASP A 94 -14.86 16.58 11.68
C ASP A 94 -13.52 17.09 11.15
N LEU A 95 -13.53 17.59 9.91
CA LEU A 95 -12.36 18.24 9.30
C LEU A 95 -11.93 19.46 10.12
N ALA A 96 -12.89 20.28 10.55
CA ALA A 96 -12.63 21.43 11.40
C ALA A 96 -11.96 21.05 12.72
N GLY A 97 -12.50 20.04 13.41
CA GLY A 97 -11.93 19.55 14.67
C GLY A 97 -10.51 19.02 14.52
N ILE A 98 -10.16 18.45 13.36
CA ILE A 98 -8.80 18.03 13.07
C ILE A 98 -7.90 19.26 12.83
N LEU A 99 -8.31 20.15 11.92
CA LEU A 99 -7.51 21.31 11.51
C LEU A 99 -7.28 22.33 12.62
N THR A 100 -8.20 22.48 13.59
CA THR A 100 -8.03 23.39 14.73
C THR A 100 -7.02 22.88 15.77
N ASN A 101 -6.68 21.60 15.75
CA ASN A 101 -5.67 21.00 16.63
C ASN A 101 -4.25 20.98 16.02
N VAL A 102 -4.12 21.41 14.77
CA VAL A 102 -2.83 21.46 14.07
C VAL A 102 -2.08 22.72 14.48
N GLU A 103 -0.78 22.62 14.72
CA GLU A 103 0.10 23.77 14.99
C GLU A 103 0.92 24.17 13.74
N LYS A 104 1.64 25.29 13.80
CA LYS A 104 2.46 25.75 12.67
C LYS A 104 3.58 24.74 12.39
N GLY A 105 3.62 24.23 11.16
CA GLY A 105 4.62 23.27 10.67
C GLY A 105 4.24 21.81 10.89
N ASP A 106 3.14 21.54 11.61
CA ASP A 106 2.64 20.18 11.79
C ASP A 106 2.23 19.52 10.48
N VAL A 107 2.28 18.20 10.48
CA VAL A 107 1.91 17.37 9.33
C VAL A 107 0.55 16.75 9.57
N LEU A 108 -0.42 17.04 8.70
CA LEU A 108 -1.71 16.36 8.67
C LEU A 108 -1.65 15.25 7.62
N PHE A 109 -1.72 14.00 8.05
CA PHE A 109 -1.79 12.83 7.18
C PHE A 109 -3.22 12.33 7.03
N ILE A 110 -3.71 12.32 5.78
CA ILE A 110 -5.02 11.76 5.42
C ILE A 110 -4.78 10.52 4.55
N ASP A 111 -4.97 9.33 5.13
CA ASP A 111 -4.97 8.09 4.36
C ASP A 111 -6.27 7.92 3.57
N GLU A 112 -6.22 7.21 2.45
CA GLU A 112 -7.35 7.06 1.54
C GLU A 112 -8.03 8.40 1.19
N ILE A 113 -7.24 9.46 0.95
CA ILE A 113 -7.76 10.82 0.74
C ILE A 113 -8.78 10.90 -0.42
N HIS A 114 -8.69 9.99 -1.38
CA HIS A 114 -9.63 9.84 -2.50
C HIS A 114 -11.04 9.39 -2.09
N ARG A 115 -11.24 8.95 -0.84
CA ARG A 115 -12.54 8.56 -0.28
C ARG A 115 -13.22 9.69 0.49
N LEU A 116 -12.62 10.89 0.54
CA LEU A 116 -13.31 12.06 1.04
C LEU A 116 -14.57 12.33 0.22
N HIS A 117 -15.65 12.70 0.90
CA HIS A 117 -16.84 13.14 0.21
C HIS A 117 -16.53 14.45 -0.55
N PRO A 118 -17.01 14.64 -1.80
CA PRO A 118 -16.66 15.82 -2.61
C PRO A 118 -16.96 17.16 -1.91
N ALA A 119 -18.08 17.24 -1.18
CA ALA A 119 -18.41 18.43 -0.38
C ALA A 119 -17.40 18.72 0.75
N ILE A 120 -16.73 17.69 1.28
CA ILE A 120 -15.68 17.84 2.30
C ILE A 120 -14.35 18.26 1.66
N GLU A 121 -14.06 17.71 0.49
CA GLU A 121 -12.90 18.05 -0.32
C GLU A 121 -12.86 19.55 -0.66
N GLU A 122 -14.01 20.17 -0.93
CA GLU A 122 -14.10 21.61 -1.20
C GLU A 122 -13.62 22.47 -0.03
N TYR A 123 -13.82 22.05 1.22
CA TYR A 123 -13.31 22.77 2.39
C TYR A 123 -11.79 22.65 2.56
N LEU A 124 -11.16 21.63 1.96
CA LEU A 124 -9.69 21.49 1.99
C LEU A 124 -9.00 22.48 1.05
N TYR A 125 -9.66 22.97 0.00
CA TYR A 125 -9.01 23.86 -0.96
C TYR A 125 -8.49 25.15 -0.33
N PRO A 126 -9.31 25.93 0.41
CA PRO A 126 -8.83 27.15 1.06
C PRO A 126 -7.89 26.83 2.23
N ALA A 127 -8.05 25.66 2.87
CA ALA A 127 -7.18 25.23 3.96
C ALA A 127 -5.75 24.96 3.47
N MET A 128 -5.60 24.46 2.25
CA MET A 128 -4.31 24.19 1.60
C MET A 128 -3.69 25.45 0.97
N GLU A 129 -4.49 26.31 0.36
CA GLU A 129 -3.98 27.47 -0.38
C GLU A 129 -3.75 28.69 0.52
N ASP A 130 -4.75 29.02 1.33
CA ASP A 130 -4.80 30.27 2.10
C ASP A 130 -4.73 30.05 3.61
N PHE A 131 -4.65 28.79 4.06
CA PHE A 131 -4.71 28.39 5.46
C PHE A 131 -5.95 28.96 6.17
N ARG A 132 -7.10 28.82 5.52
CA ARG A 132 -8.41 29.25 6.04
C ARG A 132 -9.44 28.14 5.90
N LEU A 133 -10.41 28.13 6.79
CA LEU A 133 -11.51 27.18 6.75
C LEU A 133 -12.83 27.94 6.98
N ASP A 134 -13.68 27.95 5.96
CA ASP A 134 -15.00 28.58 6.02
C ASP A 134 -16.06 27.51 6.22
N ILE A 135 -16.74 27.51 7.37
CA ILE A 135 -17.74 26.48 7.71
C ILE A 135 -19.10 27.14 7.84
N ILE A 136 -20.09 26.60 7.14
CA ILE A 136 -21.48 26.98 7.33
C ILE A 136 -22.04 26.17 8.51
N ILE A 137 -22.44 26.87 9.56
CA ILE A 137 -23.14 26.32 10.71
C ILE A 137 -24.63 26.64 10.57
N ASP A 138 -25.47 25.66 10.90
CA ASP A 138 -26.93 25.67 10.75
C ASP A 138 -27.43 25.58 9.30
N GLN A 139 -28.71 25.20 9.13
CA GLN A 139 -29.38 25.12 7.83
C GLN A 139 -30.52 26.15 7.73
N GLY A 140 -30.77 26.64 6.52
CA GLY A 140 -31.88 27.56 6.22
C GLY A 140 -31.53 29.04 6.40
N PRO A 141 -32.53 29.93 6.53
CA PRO A 141 -32.33 31.40 6.52
C PRO A 141 -31.51 31.95 7.70
N ASN A 142 -31.25 31.12 8.73
CA ASN A 142 -30.41 31.47 9.88
C ASN A 142 -28.98 30.91 9.79
N ALA A 143 -28.60 30.28 8.68
CA ALA A 143 -27.26 29.73 8.49
C ALA A 143 -26.20 30.83 8.67
N ARG A 144 -25.15 30.53 9.44
CA ARG A 144 -24.05 31.44 9.72
C ARG A 144 -22.76 30.83 9.22
N SER A 145 -21.96 31.60 8.49
CA SER A 145 -20.61 31.19 8.11
C SER A 145 -19.63 31.61 9.20
N ILE A 146 -18.79 30.67 9.65
CA ILE A 146 -17.65 30.92 10.52
C ILE A 146 -16.38 30.71 9.70
N GLN A 147 -15.54 31.74 9.65
CA GLN A 147 -14.21 31.67 9.07
C GLN A 147 -13.18 31.44 10.18
N LEU A 148 -12.39 30.39 10.04
CA LEU A 148 -11.30 30.04 10.92
C LEU A 148 -9.97 30.28 10.20
N ASN A 149 -9.07 31.01 10.84
CA ASN A 149 -7.67 31.08 10.39
C ASN A 149 -6.91 29.87 10.93
N LEU A 150 -6.24 29.16 10.04
CA LEU A 150 -5.43 28.00 10.37
C LEU A 150 -3.94 28.40 10.43
N PRO A 151 -3.14 27.73 11.28
CA PRO A 151 -1.70 27.84 11.16
C PRO A 151 -1.23 27.18 9.86
N LYS A 152 -0.09 27.64 9.32
CA LYS A 152 0.53 26.97 8.17
C LYS A 152 0.90 25.54 8.55
N PHE A 153 0.43 24.55 7.79
CA PHE A 153 0.68 23.13 8.03
C PHE A 153 1.02 22.42 6.73
N THR A 154 1.50 21.18 6.81
CA THR A 154 1.75 20.33 5.65
C THR A 154 0.71 19.21 5.58
N LEU A 155 -0.17 19.23 4.57
CA LEU A 155 -1.00 18.09 4.22
C LEU A 155 -0.17 17.01 3.50
N VAL A 156 -0.22 15.78 4.02
CA VAL A 156 0.27 14.57 3.34
C VAL A 156 -0.93 13.68 3.02
N GLY A 157 -1.33 13.63 1.74
CA GLY A 157 -2.39 12.73 1.28
C GLY A 157 -1.83 11.37 0.88
N ALA A 158 -2.53 10.27 1.22
CA ALA A 158 -2.21 8.94 0.70
C ALA A 158 -3.37 8.32 -0.09
N THR A 159 -3.06 7.64 -1.19
CA THR A 159 -4.05 6.96 -2.03
C THR A 159 -3.48 5.72 -2.72
N THR A 160 -4.31 4.72 -2.97
CA THR A 160 -3.98 3.59 -3.85
C THR A 160 -4.17 3.94 -5.32
N ARG A 161 -5.06 4.89 -5.62
CA ARG A 161 -5.48 5.28 -6.97
C ARG A 161 -5.36 6.79 -7.16
N ALA A 162 -4.19 7.27 -7.61
CA ALA A 162 -3.97 8.71 -7.84
C ALA A 162 -4.95 9.32 -8.87
N GLY A 163 -5.47 8.51 -9.80
CA GLY A 163 -6.46 8.93 -10.79
C GLY A 163 -7.86 9.19 -10.22
N MET A 164 -8.14 8.77 -8.98
CA MET A 164 -9.43 8.99 -8.31
C MET A 164 -9.53 10.35 -7.62
N LEU A 165 -8.41 11.07 -7.45
CA LEU A 165 -8.45 12.43 -6.92
C LEU A 165 -8.98 13.40 -7.98
N THR A 166 -9.78 14.38 -7.55
CA THR A 166 -10.21 15.44 -8.45
C THR A 166 -9.01 16.25 -8.95
N GLY A 167 -9.14 16.84 -10.14
CA GLY A 167 -8.12 17.75 -10.69
C GLY A 167 -7.76 18.89 -9.72
N PRO A 168 -8.73 19.60 -9.13
CA PRO A 168 -8.51 20.67 -8.16
C PRO A 168 -7.72 20.24 -6.92
N LEU A 169 -8.05 19.12 -6.27
CA LEU A 169 -7.29 18.67 -5.11
C LEU A 169 -5.86 18.28 -5.49
N ARG A 170 -5.72 17.53 -6.60
CA ARG A 170 -4.41 17.06 -7.06
C ARG A 170 -3.45 18.20 -7.38
N SER A 171 -3.92 19.29 -7.98
CA SER A 171 -3.06 20.43 -8.36
C SER A 171 -2.52 21.23 -7.17
N ARG A 172 -3.09 21.07 -5.97
CA ARG A 172 -2.65 21.76 -4.74
C ARG A 172 -1.52 21.03 -4.01
N PHE A 173 -1.18 19.82 -4.43
CA PHE A 173 0.00 19.13 -3.92
C PHE A 173 1.25 19.60 -4.66
N GLY A 174 2.19 20.19 -3.92
CA GLY A 174 3.48 20.63 -4.46
C GLY A 174 4.35 19.47 -4.94
N LEU A 175 4.15 18.27 -4.37
CA LEU A 175 4.83 17.06 -4.81
C LEU A 175 3.89 15.86 -4.88
N VAL A 176 3.89 15.20 -6.03
CA VAL A 176 3.23 13.90 -6.22
C VAL A 176 4.29 12.83 -6.39
N ASN A 177 4.27 11.84 -5.49
CA ASN A 177 5.13 10.66 -5.53
C ASN A 177 4.30 9.40 -5.71
N ARG A 178 4.79 8.51 -6.55
CA ARG A 178 4.27 7.16 -6.71
C ARG A 178 5.28 6.20 -6.13
N LEU A 179 4.84 5.38 -5.19
CA LEU A 179 5.59 4.25 -4.67
C LEU A 179 5.31 3.05 -5.57
N ASP A 180 6.38 2.39 -5.99
CA ASP A 180 6.30 1.18 -6.81
C ASP A 180 6.58 -0.06 -5.94
N TYR A 181 6.32 -1.25 -6.49
CA TYR A 181 6.68 -2.49 -5.81
C TYR A 181 8.19 -2.60 -5.62
N TYR A 182 8.57 -3.22 -4.51
CA TYR A 182 9.97 -3.44 -4.16
C TYR A 182 10.51 -4.69 -4.87
N SER A 183 11.76 -4.62 -5.27
CA SER A 183 12.51 -5.77 -5.74
C SER A 183 12.74 -6.79 -4.60
N ALA A 184 13.01 -8.04 -4.96
CA ALA A 184 13.35 -9.07 -3.98
C ALA A 184 14.59 -8.69 -3.15
N ASP A 185 15.57 -8.01 -3.75
CA ASP A 185 16.79 -7.57 -3.07
C ASP A 185 16.51 -6.47 -2.04
N GLU A 186 15.69 -5.47 -2.40
CA GLU A 186 15.25 -4.44 -1.45
C GLU A 186 14.44 -5.05 -0.29
N LEU A 187 13.58 -6.03 -0.59
CA LEU A 187 12.83 -6.74 0.44
C LEU A 187 13.74 -7.60 1.34
N CYS A 188 14.81 -8.19 0.82
CA CYS A 188 15.78 -8.90 1.66
C CYS A 188 16.45 -7.95 2.67
N GLN A 189 16.79 -6.72 2.25
CA GLN A 189 17.34 -5.71 3.17
C GLN A 189 16.35 -5.35 4.29
N ILE A 190 15.08 -5.16 3.93
CA ILE A 190 14.01 -4.91 4.90
C ILE A 190 13.86 -6.09 5.86
N LEU A 191 13.84 -7.32 5.34
CA LEU A 191 13.72 -8.54 6.14
C LEU A 191 14.89 -8.72 7.11
N HIS A 192 16.12 -8.46 6.68
CA HIS A 192 17.29 -8.53 7.57
C HIS A 192 17.25 -7.48 8.67
N ARG A 193 16.86 -6.23 8.36
CA ARG A 193 16.66 -5.21 9.39
C ARG A 193 15.60 -5.64 10.39
N SER A 194 14.45 -6.10 9.90
CA SER A 194 13.38 -6.58 10.76
C SER A 194 13.83 -7.76 11.61
N ALA A 195 14.47 -8.78 11.03
CA ALA A 195 14.99 -9.93 11.77
C ALA A 195 15.94 -9.54 12.90
N GLY A 196 16.81 -8.54 12.68
CA GLY A 196 17.66 -7.98 13.73
C GLY A 196 16.86 -7.33 14.87
N LEU A 197 15.79 -6.61 14.56
CA LEU A 197 14.87 -6.05 15.58
C LEU A 197 14.06 -7.14 16.31
N LEU A 198 13.86 -8.29 15.68
CA LEU A 198 13.11 -9.42 16.24
C LEU A 198 14.01 -10.43 16.99
N ASP A 199 15.32 -10.23 16.98
CA ASP A 199 16.33 -11.17 17.49
C ASP A 199 16.18 -12.57 16.89
N VAL A 200 16.08 -12.63 15.55
CA VAL A 200 15.92 -13.87 14.78
C VAL A 200 17.11 -14.09 13.86
N ASP A 201 17.70 -15.29 13.89
CA ASP A 201 18.74 -15.70 12.94
C ASP A 201 18.12 -15.99 11.57
N LEU A 202 18.22 -15.01 10.66
CA LEU A 202 17.73 -15.09 9.29
C LEU A 202 18.91 -15.27 8.32
N ALA A 203 19.02 -16.46 7.73
CA ALA A 203 20.01 -16.71 6.69
C ALA A 203 19.64 -15.99 5.37
N PRO A 204 20.62 -15.56 4.56
CA PRO A 204 20.36 -14.86 3.29
C PRO A 204 19.41 -15.61 2.33
N ALA A 205 19.57 -16.94 2.24
CA ALA A 205 18.71 -17.77 1.39
C ALA A 205 17.26 -17.86 1.94
N GLY A 206 17.08 -17.83 3.27
CA GLY A 206 15.77 -17.75 3.90
C GLY A 206 15.10 -16.39 3.67
N ALA A 207 15.87 -15.29 3.76
CA ALA A 207 15.38 -13.95 3.45
C ALA A 207 14.90 -13.86 2.00
N LEU A 208 15.68 -14.39 1.04
CA LEU A 208 15.31 -14.42 -0.37
C LEU A 208 14.05 -15.26 -0.64
N ALA A 209 13.91 -16.40 0.05
CA ALA A 209 12.73 -17.24 -0.03
C ALA A 209 11.46 -16.50 0.43
N ILE A 210 11.54 -15.73 1.52
CA ILE A 210 10.43 -14.91 1.99
C ILE A 210 10.18 -13.73 1.02
N ALA A 211 11.23 -13.02 0.61
CA ALA A 211 11.15 -11.83 -0.24
C ALA A 211 10.44 -12.12 -1.57
N ARG A 212 10.80 -13.21 -2.25
CA ARG A 212 10.18 -13.61 -3.54
C ARG A 212 8.68 -13.87 -3.43
N ARG A 213 8.22 -14.31 -2.26
CA ARG A 213 6.79 -14.58 -1.97
C ARG A 213 6.08 -13.40 -1.31
N SER A 214 6.75 -12.26 -1.14
CA SER A 214 6.18 -11.09 -0.45
C SER A 214 5.42 -10.12 -1.38
N ARG A 215 5.23 -10.50 -2.66
CA ARG A 215 4.51 -9.71 -3.67
C ARG A 215 5.02 -8.28 -3.85
N GLY A 216 6.32 -8.07 -3.64
CA GLY A 216 6.91 -6.74 -3.75
C GLY A 216 6.48 -5.75 -2.65
N THR A 217 5.91 -6.23 -1.54
CA THR A 217 5.39 -5.35 -0.47
C THR A 217 6.08 -5.60 0.89
N PRO A 218 6.59 -4.55 1.55
CA PRO A 218 7.20 -4.65 2.89
C PRO A 218 6.24 -5.14 3.98
N ARG A 219 4.95 -4.76 3.91
CA ARG A 219 3.93 -5.22 4.87
C ARG A 219 3.81 -6.75 4.85
N VAL A 220 3.67 -7.34 3.66
CA VAL A 220 3.58 -8.80 3.50
C VAL A 220 4.89 -9.45 3.89
N ALA A 221 6.05 -8.90 3.48
CA ALA A 221 7.36 -9.44 3.84
C ALA A 221 7.54 -9.58 5.36
N ASN A 222 7.26 -8.52 6.12
CA ASN A 222 7.36 -8.56 7.58
C ASN A 222 6.34 -9.52 8.21
N ALA A 223 5.14 -9.62 7.65
CA ALA A 223 4.13 -10.54 8.14
C ALA A 223 4.50 -12.01 7.86
N LEU A 224 5.07 -12.32 6.70
CA LEU A 224 5.61 -13.65 6.38
C LEU A 224 6.81 -13.97 7.28
N LEU A 225 7.72 -13.02 7.51
CA LEU A 225 8.85 -13.21 8.44
C LEU A 225 8.38 -13.60 9.84
N ARG A 226 7.32 -12.97 10.36
CA ARG A 226 6.73 -13.35 11.66
C ARG A 226 6.24 -14.79 11.65
N TRP A 227 5.50 -15.18 10.62
CA TRP A 227 5.04 -16.56 10.48
C TRP A 227 6.20 -17.56 10.41
N VAL A 228 7.21 -17.29 9.58
CA VAL A 228 8.38 -18.17 9.44
C VAL A 228 9.19 -18.24 10.72
N ARG A 229 9.31 -17.13 11.46
CA ARG A 229 9.92 -17.12 12.81
C ARG A 229 9.17 -18.04 13.76
N ASP A 230 7.85 -17.90 13.86
CA ASP A 230 7.04 -18.69 14.79
C ASP A 230 7.15 -20.19 14.45
N TYR A 231 7.18 -20.52 13.16
CA TYR A 231 7.48 -21.87 12.70
C TYR A 231 8.88 -22.33 13.11
N ALA A 232 9.91 -21.52 12.87
CA ALA A 232 11.31 -21.88 13.17
C ALA A 232 11.56 -22.09 14.67
N GLN A 233 10.93 -21.27 15.53
CA GLN A 233 11.01 -21.42 16.98
C GLN A 233 10.46 -22.75 17.48
N VAL A 234 9.42 -23.27 16.83
CA VAL A 234 8.77 -24.53 17.23
C VAL A 234 9.40 -25.75 16.56
N LYS A 235 9.88 -25.61 15.31
CA LYS A 235 10.22 -26.76 14.45
C LYS A 235 11.65 -26.77 13.89
N ALA A 236 12.45 -25.72 14.08
CA ALA A 236 13.76 -25.59 13.42
C ALA A 236 14.79 -24.78 14.25
N ASP A 237 14.82 -24.97 15.57
CA ASP A 237 15.83 -24.40 16.48
C ASP A 237 16.00 -22.87 16.39
N GLY A 238 14.96 -22.15 15.95
CA GLY A 238 14.94 -20.69 15.87
C GLY A 238 15.70 -20.07 14.69
N ARG A 239 16.31 -20.87 13.80
CA ARG A 239 17.04 -20.38 12.62
C ARG A 239 16.21 -20.48 11.34
N ILE A 240 16.17 -19.41 10.56
CA ILE A 240 15.43 -19.36 9.30
C ILE A 240 16.37 -19.60 8.12
N THR A 241 16.38 -20.83 7.60
CA THR A 241 17.04 -21.20 6.33
C THR A 241 16.05 -21.19 5.15
N ALA A 242 16.52 -21.48 3.94
CA ALA A 242 15.64 -21.58 2.77
C ALA A 242 14.61 -22.71 2.93
N GLU A 243 15.04 -23.86 3.45
CA GLU A 243 14.22 -25.05 3.67
C GLU A 243 13.16 -24.79 4.75
N VAL A 244 13.56 -24.11 5.84
CA VAL A 244 12.64 -23.72 6.91
C VAL A 244 11.60 -22.73 6.39
N ALA A 245 12.03 -21.72 5.63
CA ALA A 245 11.12 -20.76 5.02
C ALA A 245 10.15 -21.44 4.04
N GLN A 246 10.62 -22.36 3.20
CA GLN A 246 9.79 -23.10 2.26
C GLN A 246 8.75 -23.97 2.98
N ALA A 247 9.16 -24.72 4.01
CA ALA A 247 8.26 -25.56 4.78
C ALA A 247 7.22 -24.73 5.57
N ALA A 248 7.63 -23.59 6.13
CA ALA A 248 6.73 -22.68 6.84
C ALA A 248 5.70 -22.06 5.88
N LEU A 249 6.14 -21.53 4.74
CA LEU A 249 5.26 -20.89 3.76
C LEU A 249 4.33 -21.88 3.07
N GLY A 250 4.80 -23.10 2.80
CA GLY A 250 3.96 -24.18 2.29
C GLY A 250 2.86 -24.60 3.27
N MET A 251 3.06 -24.45 4.58
CA MET A 251 2.04 -24.74 5.61
C MET A 251 0.84 -23.77 5.56
N ILE A 252 1.02 -22.62 4.90
CA ILE A 252 -0.04 -21.62 4.67
C ILE A 252 -0.39 -21.50 3.18
N ASP A 253 -0.15 -22.56 2.42
CA ASP A 253 -0.52 -22.72 1.01
C ASP A 253 0.08 -21.69 0.04
N ILE A 254 1.18 -21.03 0.44
CA ILE A 254 1.97 -20.15 -0.42
C ILE A 254 3.03 -20.97 -1.14
N ASP A 255 2.95 -20.99 -2.47
CA ASP A 255 3.91 -21.74 -3.28
C ASP A 255 5.22 -21.01 -3.56
N ASP A 256 6.09 -21.62 -4.37
CA ASP A 256 7.41 -21.09 -4.70
C ASP A 256 7.40 -19.77 -5.48
N ASP A 257 6.29 -19.48 -6.18
CA ASP A 257 6.08 -18.25 -6.94
C ASP A 257 5.26 -17.21 -6.14
N GLY A 258 4.90 -17.51 -4.89
CA GLY A 258 4.12 -16.62 -4.04
C GLY A 258 2.61 -16.65 -4.29
N LEU A 259 2.13 -17.62 -5.06
CA LEU A 259 0.69 -17.81 -5.30
C LEU A 259 0.04 -18.53 -4.11
N ASP A 260 -1.08 -17.98 -3.65
CA ASP A 260 -1.95 -18.66 -2.69
C ASP A 260 -3.04 -19.50 -3.38
N GLU A 261 -3.93 -20.09 -2.59
CA GLU A 261 -5.06 -20.88 -3.11
C GLU A 261 -6.01 -20.05 -3.99
N MET A 262 -6.28 -18.79 -3.63
CA MET A 262 -7.20 -17.94 -4.38
C MET A 262 -6.62 -17.51 -5.72
N ASP A 263 -5.33 -17.21 -5.78
CA ASP A 263 -4.63 -16.94 -7.04
C ASP A 263 -4.74 -18.12 -8.00
N LYS A 264 -4.44 -19.33 -7.51
CA LYS A 264 -4.55 -20.56 -8.30
C LYS A 264 -5.99 -20.74 -8.79
N ARG A 265 -6.98 -20.55 -7.92
CA ARG A 265 -8.41 -20.62 -8.28
C ARG A 265 -8.82 -19.59 -9.32
N LEU A 266 -8.29 -18.36 -9.25
CA LEU A 266 -8.50 -17.31 -10.27
C LEU A 266 -7.92 -17.74 -11.62
N LEU A 267 -6.67 -18.20 -11.65
CA LEU A 267 -6.02 -18.67 -12.87
C LEU A 267 -6.74 -19.89 -13.47
N GLU A 268 -7.07 -20.88 -12.65
CA GLU A 268 -7.83 -22.06 -13.06
C GLU A 268 -9.20 -21.68 -13.62
N THR A 269 -9.88 -20.73 -12.99
CA THR A 269 -11.19 -20.25 -13.45
C THR A 269 -11.07 -19.57 -14.81
N ILE A 270 -10.09 -18.67 -14.99
CA ILE A 270 -9.87 -18.02 -16.28
C ILE A 270 -9.54 -19.04 -17.37
N ILE A 271 -8.64 -19.99 -17.09
CA ILE A 271 -8.17 -20.98 -18.07
C ILE A 271 -9.25 -22.03 -18.38
N TYR A 272 -9.75 -22.73 -17.36
CA TYR A 272 -10.61 -23.90 -17.57
C TYR A 272 -12.10 -23.55 -17.70
N LYS A 273 -12.60 -22.53 -17.01
CA LYS A 273 -14.03 -22.14 -17.11
C LYS A 273 -14.29 -21.14 -18.23
N PHE A 274 -13.36 -20.20 -18.44
CA PHE A 274 -13.50 -19.13 -19.44
C PHE A 274 -12.60 -19.31 -20.67
N GLY A 275 -11.92 -20.45 -20.81
CA GLY A 275 -11.11 -20.77 -22.00
C GLY A 275 -9.92 -19.84 -22.23
N GLY A 276 -9.39 -19.23 -21.18
CA GLY A 276 -8.31 -18.23 -21.24
C GLY A 276 -8.77 -16.77 -21.21
N GLY A 277 -10.08 -16.51 -21.22
CA GLY A 277 -10.66 -15.17 -21.26
C GLY A 277 -10.92 -14.67 -22.70
N PRO A 278 -11.33 -13.39 -22.87
CA PRO A 278 -11.49 -12.37 -21.82
C PRO A 278 -12.72 -12.60 -20.92
N VAL A 279 -12.57 -12.37 -19.61
CA VAL A 279 -13.65 -12.43 -18.61
C VAL A 279 -13.78 -11.12 -17.81
N GLY A 280 -15.01 -10.64 -17.60
CA GLY A 280 -15.28 -9.44 -16.80
C GLY A 280 -15.01 -9.65 -15.30
N LEU A 281 -14.71 -8.57 -14.55
CA LEU A 281 -14.43 -8.64 -13.10
C LEU A 281 -15.58 -9.29 -12.34
N SER A 282 -16.80 -8.81 -12.60
CA SER A 282 -18.01 -9.28 -11.96
C SER A 282 -18.27 -10.77 -12.20
N SER A 283 -18.10 -11.24 -13.44
CA SER A 283 -18.25 -12.66 -13.77
C SER A 283 -17.18 -13.53 -13.12
N LEU A 284 -15.94 -13.03 -13.07
CA LEU A 284 -14.83 -13.74 -12.42
C LEU A 284 -15.06 -13.83 -10.90
N ALA A 285 -15.42 -12.71 -10.26
CA ALA A 285 -15.78 -12.61 -8.85
C ALA A 285 -16.86 -13.62 -8.44
N VAL A 286 -17.97 -13.66 -9.20
CA VAL A 286 -19.04 -14.65 -8.98
C VAL A 286 -18.54 -16.10 -9.15
N ALA A 287 -17.69 -16.35 -10.13
CA ALA A 287 -17.20 -17.70 -10.44
C ALA A 287 -16.23 -18.28 -9.39
N VAL A 288 -15.50 -17.42 -8.67
CA VAL A 288 -14.59 -17.81 -7.59
C VAL A 288 -15.18 -17.60 -6.18
N GLY A 289 -16.30 -16.87 -6.09
CA GLY A 289 -16.98 -16.58 -4.83
C GLY A 289 -16.25 -15.54 -3.98
N GLU A 290 -15.73 -14.49 -4.60
CA GLU A 290 -14.91 -13.44 -3.96
C GLU A 290 -15.39 -12.04 -4.39
N ASP A 291 -15.09 -11.01 -3.58
CA ASP A 291 -15.47 -9.63 -3.90
C ASP A 291 -14.62 -9.03 -5.04
N GLU A 292 -15.26 -8.22 -5.89
CA GLU A 292 -14.59 -7.56 -7.03
C GLU A 292 -13.39 -6.72 -6.60
N SER A 293 -13.52 -5.97 -5.49
CA SER A 293 -12.45 -5.15 -4.93
C SER A 293 -11.28 -6.00 -4.44
N THR A 294 -11.54 -7.15 -3.82
CA THR A 294 -10.50 -8.05 -3.31
C THR A 294 -9.67 -8.59 -4.48
N ILE A 295 -10.33 -9.02 -5.56
CA ILE A 295 -9.63 -9.45 -6.77
C ILE A 295 -8.81 -8.29 -7.35
N GLU A 296 -9.42 -7.11 -7.49
CA GLU A 296 -8.80 -5.97 -8.17
C GLU A 296 -7.60 -5.38 -7.41
N ASP A 297 -7.71 -5.27 -6.08
CA ASP A 297 -6.75 -4.55 -5.24
C ASP A 297 -5.72 -5.48 -4.56
N VAL A 298 -6.02 -6.77 -4.38
CA VAL A 298 -5.13 -7.73 -3.68
C VAL A 298 -4.45 -8.73 -4.61
N HIS A 299 -5.22 -9.41 -5.46
CA HIS A 299 -4.71 -10.54 -6.27
C HIS A 299 -4.19 -10.08 -7.63
N GLU A 300 -5.02 -9.36 -8.37
CA GLU A 300 -4.76 -8.94 -9.73
C GLU A 300 -3.45 -8.15 -9.90
N PRO A 301 -3.04 -7.23 -8.99
CA PRO A 301 -1.79 -6.50 -9.15
C PRO A 301 -0.56 -7.41 -9.18
N PHE A 302 -0.54 -8.45 -8.33
CA PHE A 302 0.57 -9.41 -8.29
C PHE A 302 0.56 -10.32 -9.53
N LEU A 303 -0.61 -10.84 -9.89
CA LEU A 303 -0.77 -11.71 -11.06
C LEU A 303 -0.41 -10.99 -12.37
N ILE A 304 -0.73 -9.70 -12.51
CA ILE A 304 -0.31 -8.88 -13.66
C ILE A 304 1.20 -8.65 -13.62
N MET A 305 1.77 -8.30 -12.46
CA MET A 305 3.20 -8.04 -12.31
C MET A 305 4.05 -9.26 -12.66
N GLN A 306 3.60 -10.46 -12.28
CA GLN A 306 4.26 -11.73 -12.64
C GLN A 306 3.94 -12.19 -14.06
N GLY A 307 3.07 -11.49 -14.79
CA GLY A 307 2.71 -11.82 -16.16
C GLY A 307 1.82 -13.05 -16.30
N TYR A 308 1.05 -13.42 -15.27
CA TYR A 308 0.06 -14.49 -15.31
C TYR A 308 -1.24 -14.07 -15.98
N ILE A 309 -1.64 -12.80 -15.83
CA ILE A 309 -2.84 -12.24 -16.44
C ILE A 309 -2.56 -10.86 -17.04
N LYS A 310 -3.39 -10.43 -17.99
CA LYS A 310 -3.42 -9.06 -18.50
C LYS A 310 -4.85 -8.51 -18.47
N ARG A 311 -4.97 -7.19 -18.30
CA ARG A 311 -6.24 -6.44 -18.47
C ARG A 311 -6.41 -6.03 -19.93
N THR A 312 -7.58 -6.29 -20.49
CA THR A 312 -8.03 -5.76 -21.79
C THR A 312 -9.35 -5.00 -21.60
N PRO A 313 -9.76 -4.15 -22.56
CA PRO A 313 -11.07 -3.48 -22.49
C PRO A 313 -12.26 -4.45 -22.40
N ARG A 314 -12.07 -5.71 -22.79
CA ARG A 314 -13.11 -6.76 -22.78
C ARG A 314 -13.10 -7.62 -21.51
N GLY A 315 -12.04 -7.56 -20.69
CA GLY A 315 -11.90 -8.39 -19.50
C GLY A 315 -10.45 -8.77 -19.18
N ARG A 316 -10.29 -9.77 -18.31
CA ARG A 316 -9.00 -10.37 -17.95
C ARG A 316 -8.73 -11.57 -18.84
N GLU A 317 -7.48 -11.69 -19.30
CA GLU A 317 -7.02 -12.80 -20.13
C GLU A 317 -5.81 -13.46 -19.45
N ALA A 318 -5.76 -14.79 -19.46
CA ALA A 318 -4.62 -15.57 -19.00
C ALA A 318 -3.48 -15.47 -20.01
N MET A 319 -2.27 -15.26 -19.49
CA MET A 319 -1.03 -15.17 -20.25
C MET A 319 -0.32 -16.54 -20.26
N PRO A 320 0.66 -16.77 -21.17
CA PRO A 320 1.36 -18.06 -21.26
C PRO A 320 1.93 -18.59 -19.95
N ALA A 321 2.47 -17.70 -19.10
CA ALA A 321 2.99 -18.06 -17.79
C ALA A 321 1.95 -18.77 -16.91
N ALA A 322 0.66 -18.40 -17.00
CA ALA A 322 -0.39 -19.03 -16.20
C ALA A 322 -0.69 -20.46 -16.65
N TYR A 323 -0.65 -20.71 -17.96
CA TYR A 323 -0.80 -22.06 -18.50
C TYR A 323 0.36 -22.95 -18.06
N HIS A 324 1.60 -22.46 -18.21
CA HIS A 324 2.78 -23.21 -17.77
C HIS A 324 2.73 -23.52 -16.27
N LYS A 325 2.34 -22.54 -15.45
CA LYS A 325 2.23 -22.69 -14.00
C LYS A 325 1.21 -23.75 -13.59
N LEU A 326 0.07 -23.82 -14.27
CA LEU A 326 -0.98 -24.81 -14.01
C LEU A 326 -0.79 -26.13 -14.77
N GLY A 327 0.27 -26.26 -15.58
CA GLY A 327 0.46 -27.43 -16.45
C GLY A 327 -0.62 -27.57 -17.53
N ALA A 328 -1.30 -26.48 -17.88
CA ALA A 328 -2.35 -26.44 -18.88
C ALA A 328 -1.77 -26.24 -20.30
N MET A 329 -2.48 -26.72 -21.32
CA MET A 329 -2.11 -26.46 -22.71
C MET A 329 -2.51 -25.05 -23.13
N LEU A 330 -1.58 -24.35 -23.80
CA LEU A 330 -1.85 -23.06 -24.44
C LEU A 330 -2.93 -23.18 -25.53
N PRO A 331 -3.91 -22.26 -25.58
CA PRO A 331 -4.90 -22.24 -26.66
C PRO A 331 -4.19 -21.96 -28.00
N GLY A 332 -4.39 -22.84 -28.97
CA GLY A 332 -3.78 -22.74 -30.30
C GLY A 332 -2.54 -23.61 -30.54
N GLY A 333 -2.12 -24.45 -29.59
CA GLY A 333 -1.10 -25.47 -29.82
C GLY A 333 0.33 -24.95 -30.01
N GLN A 334 0.61 -23.69 -29.66
CA GLN A 334 1.97 -23.17 -29.64
C GLN A 334 2.62 -23.57 -28.31
N THR A 335 3.37 -24.67 -28.34
CA THR A 335 4.41 -24.94 -27.35
C THR A 335 5.53 -23.94 -27.64
N GLU A 336 5.64 -22.85 -26.87
CA GLU A 336 6.85 -22.04 -26.92
C GLU A 336 8.01 -22.92 -26.41
N LEU A 337 8.85 -23.35 -27.35
CA LEU A 337 10.14 -23.95 -27.05
C LEU A 337 10.98 -22.91 -26.29
N GLY A 338 11.56 -23.39 -25.20
CA GLY A 338 12.34 -22.66 -24.19
C GLY A 338 13.20 -21.50 -24.68
N LEU A 339 13.28 -20.49 -23.80
CA LEU A 339 14.48 -19.67 -23.63
C LEU A 339 15.39 -20.31 -22.58
#